data_AF-A0A7J2PVU9-F1
#
_entry.id   AF-A0A7J2PVU9-F1
#
_cell.length_a   1.000
_cell.length_b   1.000
_cell.length_c   1.000
_cell.angle_alpha   90.00
_cell.angle_beta   90.00
_cell.angle_gamma   90.00
#
_symmetry.space_group_name_H-M   'P 1'
#
loop_
_entity.id
_entity.type
_entity.pdbx_description
1 polymer ?
#
loop_
_entity_poly.entity_id
_entity_poly.type
_entity_poly.pdbx_seq_one_letter_code
_entity_poly.pdbx_strand_id
1 'polypeptide(L)'
;MNYPKIDKDILVHTDRKEFKLYTDKVLIENLKTIESPVEVSVNVISSDNNEIEDRDWIYNSSLFDIYISLPFLENHVIPTSKGYTDFIEKFDSFLGVFKSMSQIDGVELAPFSLYFELENAYILKFLFQPIPKDTDYVTILSSALDTIAHLHQQKESELKSVIQNSYSRRNNKKYLTFSEGSWKVLNPLLEVGKEITMDYRKDRDWRVKKPHIMLNQDNFIHRFIFDSNWVLVFDHLETMLIQPNDVALYSNIAERCLKQAREFYDKVILPRHKQWHGSFPSLEIQKEYYDYFEIIIEAVIFAYTALEAFANICIPSGWEYQTEANGVKTIYSKEAIERKFPLRDKFKKIIRPILNTPDPSREGWWTTFTELENLRNEIIHTKQSKSEERYAKLLSQSIFNIVGNHQNIIQFYGEHISKYKTELLEEYPYEFGYDDVIPGLMTDKNYWKSHKSIHNINLDKSEEEE
;
A
#
# COMPACT_ATOMS: atom_id res chain seq x y z
N MET A 1 -8.86 2.39 26.74
CA MET A 1 -9.78 1.31 27.17
C MET A 1 -8.94 0.19 27.79
N ASN A 2 -9.35 -0.38 28.92
CA ASN A 2 -8.59 -1.43 29.60
C ASN A 2 -9.09 -2.80 29.16
N TYR A 3 -8.18 -3.77 29.02
CA TYR A 3 -8.53 -5.17 28.83
C TYR A 3 -9.51 -5.61 29.94
N PRO A 4 -10.63 -6.29 29.62
CA PRO A 4 -11.63 -6.60 30.62
C PRO A 4 -11.06 -7.55 31.65
N LYS A 5 -11.49 -7.42 32.91
CA LYS A 5 -11.14 -8.40 33.93
C LYS A 5 -11.82 -9.73 33.60
N ILE A 6 -11.02 -10.76 33.43
CA ILE A 6 -11.49 -12.12 33.12
C ILE A 6 -11.42 -12.94 34.41
N ASP A 7 -12.57 -13.31 34.97
CA ASP A 7 -12.65 -14.11 36.20
C ASP A 7 -12.64 -15.63 35.92
N LYS A 8 -12.66 -16.03 34.64
CA LYS A 8 -12.72 -17.40 34.13
C LYS A 8 -11.61 -17.64 33.08
N ASP A 9 -11.60 -18.79 32.42
CA ASP A 9 -10.62 -19.07 31.36
C ASP A 9 -10.85 -18.17 30.14
N ILE A 10 -12.11 -18.07 29.71
CA ILE A 10 -12.53 -17.31 28.53
C ILE A 10 -13.72 -16.40 28.88
N LEU A 11 -13.72 -15.20 28.31
CA LEU A 11 -14.84 -14.26 28.37
C LEU A 11 -15.35 -13.95 26.97
N VAL A 12 -16.65 -14.17 26.75
CA VAL A 12 -17.36 -13.83 25.52
C VAL A 12 -18.13 -12.53 25.74
N HIS A 13 -17.90 -11.54 24.88
CA HIS A 13 -18.69 -10.31 24.83
C HIS A 13 -19.61 -10.32 23.60
N THR A 14 -20.87 -9.96 23.80
CA THR A 14 -21.84 -9.84 22.71
C THR A 14 -22.75 -8.63 22.93
N ASP A 15 -23.29 -8.08 21.85
CA ASP A 15 -24.28 -7.01 21.89
C ASP A 15 -25.74 -7.52 21.95
N ARG A 16 -25.95 -8.84 21.81
CA ARG A 16 -27.27 -9.48 21.73
C ARG A 16 -27.53 -10.42 22.91
N LYS A 17 -28.70 -10.27 23.54
CA LYS A 17 -29.12 -11.14 24.66
C LYS A 17 -29.36 -12.58 24.20
N GLU A 18 -29.79 -12.75 22.96
CA GLU A 18 -30.02 -14.03 22.31
C GLU A 18 -28.73 -14.82 22.16
N PHE A 19 -27.63 -14.14 21.82
CA PHE A 19 -26.31 -14.76 21.72
C PHE A 19 -25.80 -15.18 23.09
N LYS A 20 -26.02 -14.37 24.13
CA LYS A 20 -25.74 -14.80 25.51
C LYS A 20 -26.46 -16.10 25.87
N LEU A 21 -27.77 -16.16 25.61
CA LEU A 21 -28.57 -17.36 25.91
C LEU A 21 -28.07 -18.58 25.14
N TYR A 22 -27.71 -18.39 23.86
CA TYR A 22 -27.16 -19.44 23.02
C TYR A 22 -25.79 -19.93 23.54
N THR A 23 -24.89 -19.02 23.89
CA THR A 23 -23.59 -19.35 24.51
C THR A 23 -23.77 -20.10 25.83
N ASP A 24 -24.67 -19.64 26.71
CA ASP A 24 -24.98 -20.31 27.97
C ASP A 24 -25.46 -21.76 27.74
N LYS A 25 -26.37 -21.96 26.78
CA LYS A 25 -27.02 -23.25 26.54
C LYS A 25 -26.22 -24.24 25.69
N VAL A 26 -25.48 -23.74 24.71
CA VAL A 26 -24.84 -24.60 23.68
C VAL A 26 -23.35 -24.74 23.90
N LEU A 27 -22.67 -23.71 24.42
CA LEU A 27 -21.24 -23.81 24.72
C LEU A 27 -21.03 -24.19 26.19
N ILE A 28 -21.51 -23.36 27.13
CA ILE A 28 -21.20 -23.52 28.56
C ILE A 28 -21.80 -24.80 29.14
N GLU A 29 -23.07 -25.12 28.88
CA GLU A 29 -23.68 -26.36 29.37
C GLU A 29 -23.03 -27.63 28.79
N ASN A 30 -22.63 -27.61 27.52
CA ASN A 30 -21.91 -28.73 26.91
C ASN A 30 -20.50 -28.90 27.48
N LEU A 31 -19.79 -27.79 27.77
CA LEU A 31 -18.47 -27.84 28.40
C LEU A 31 -18.52 -28.46 29.80
N LYS A 32 -19.58 -28.23 30.58
CA LYS A 32 -19.74 -28.82 31.93
C LYS A 32 -19.80 -30.35 31.95
N THR A 33 -20.05 -30.99 30.81
CA THR A 33 -20.08 -32.46 30.69
C THR A 33 -18.70 -33.09 30.58
N ILE A 34 -17.65 -32.27 30.44
CA ILE A 34 -16.26 -32.68 30.26
C ILE A 34 -15.50 -32.69 31.59
N GLU A 35 -14.51 -33.56 31.68
CA GLU A 35 -13.58 -33.65 32.82
C GLU A 35 -12.54 -32.52 32.74
N SER A 36 -12.45 -31.68 33.79
CA SER A 36 -11.62 -30.46 33.83
C SER A 36 -11.93 -29.47 32.69
N PRO A 37 -13.17 -28.92 32.65
CA PRO A 37 -13.63 -28.12 31.53
C PRO A 37 -13.00 -26.73 31.51
N VAL A 38 -12.81 -26.21 30.30
CA VAL A 38 -12.50 -24.78 30.08
C VAL A 38 -13.69 -23.95 30.55
N GLU A 39 -13.46 -23.03 31.48
CA GLU A 39 -14.50 -22.21 32.05
C GLU A 39 -14.78 -20.97 31.18
N VAL A 40 -15.97 -20.91 30.58
CA VAL A 40 -16.40 -19.79 29.75
C VAL A 40 -17.41 -18.92 30.50
N SER A 41 -17.25 -17.61 30.40
CA SER A 41 -18.21 -16.60 30.87
C SER A 41 -18.72 -15.76 29.70
N VAL A 42 -19.91 -15.17 29.83
CA VAL A 42 -20.51 -14.35 28.76
C VAL A 42 -21.20 -13.10 29.32
N ASN A 43 -20.86 -11.94 28.75
CA ASN A 43 -21.44 -10.64 29.09
C ASN A 43 -22.13 -10.01 27.88
N VAL A 44 -23.26 -9.33 28.13
CA VAL A 44 -23.93 -8.50 27.12
C VAL A 44 -23.49 -7.05 27.34
N ILE A 45 -22.88 -6.45 26.34
CA ILE A 45 -22.42 -5.06 26.35
C ILE A 45 -23.28 -4.28 25.36
N SER A 46 -23.87 -3.16 25.80
CA SER A 46 -24.71 -2.36 24.90
C SER A 46 -23.87 -1.78 23.76
N SER A 47 -24.36 -1.89 22.53
CA SER A 47 -23.75 -1.29 21.35
C SER A 47 -23.49 0.21 21.49
N ASP A 48 -24.31 0.91 22.29
CA ASP A 48 -24.20 2.36 22.52
C ASP A 48 -22.98 2.77 23.36
N ASN A 49 -22.37 1.82 24.09
CA ASN A 49 -21.14 2.01 24.87
C ASN A 49 -19.89 1.49 24.14
N ASN A 50 -20.07 0.78 23.02
CA ASN A 50 -18.95 0.47 22.15
C ASN A 50 -18.68 1.71 21.34
N GLU A 51 -17.82 2.56 21.91
CA GLU A 51 -17.17 3.67 21.23
C GLU A 51 -16.87 3.24 19.79
N ILE A 52 -17.27 4.12 18.88
CA ILE A 52 -17.18 4.09 17.42
C ILE A 52 -15.78 3.65 16.88
N GLU A 53 -14.78 3.49 17.75
CA GLU A 53 -13.36 3.27 17.45
C GLU A 53 -13.00 2.08 16.54
N ASP A 54 -13.67 0.92 16.63
CA ASP A 54 -13.25 -0.30 15.91
C ASP A 54 -14.09 -0.59 14.65
N ARG A 55 -15.21 0.11 14.42
CA ARG A 55 -16.10 -0.12 13.26
C ARG A 55 -15.71 0.66 12.00
N ASP A 56 -14.75 1.56 12.12
CA ASP A 56 -14.60 2.68 11.19
C ASP A 56 -13.59 2.47 10.06
N TRP A 57 -12.83 1.37 10.09
CA TRP A 57 -11.78 1.15 9.08
C TRP A 57 -11.42 -0.31 8.81
N ILE A 58 -11.75 -1.21 9.73
CA ILE A 58 -11.78 -2.63 9.42
C ILE A 58 -13.24 -2.97 9.26
N TYR A 59 -13.64 -3.31 8.03
CA TYR A 59 -14.85 -4.09 7.79
C TYR A 59 -14.68 -5.50 8.38
N ASN A 60 -14.52 -5.61 9.70
CA ASN A 60 -14.50 -6.85 10.47
C ASN A 60 -15.26 -6.61 11.78
N SER A 61 -16.52 -6.21 11.67
CA SER A 61 -17.44 -6.37 12.80
C SER A 61 -17.63 -7.87 13.04
N SER A 62 -17.18 -8.32 14.20
CA SER A 62 -17.48 -9.65 14.69
C SER A 62 -18.90 -9.71 15.27
N LEU A 63 -19.54 -10.87 15.20
CA LEU A 63 -20.84 -11.08 15.88
C LEU A 63 -20.68 -11.13 17.41
N PHE A 64 -19.52 -11.56 17.90
CA PHE A 64 -19.12 -11.53 19.30
C PHE A 64 -17.59 -11.48 19.46
N ASP A 65 -17.10 -11.06 20.61
CA ASP A 65 -15.67 -11.00 20.91
C ASP A 65 -15.29 -12.03 21.96
N ILE A 66 -14.10 -12.61 21.82
CA ILE A 66 -13.53 -13.58 22.76
C ILE A 66 -12.30 -12.96 23.40
N TYR A 67 -12.24 -12.98 24.72
CA TYR A 67 -11.09 -12.52 25.50
C TYR A 67 -10.51 -13.73 26.24
N ILE A 68 -9.20 -13.89 26.13
CA ILE A 68 -8.47 -15.03 26.69
C ILE A 68 -7.73 -14.61 27.96
N SER A 69 -7.87 -15.40 29.02
CA SER A 69 -7.10 -15.21 30.24
C SER A 69 -5.72 -15.87 30.14
N LEU A 70 -4.76 -15.38 30.92
CA LEU A 70 -3.46 -16.03 31.04
C LEU A 70 -3.56 -17.45 31.65
N PRO A 71 -4.37 -17.71 32.70
CA PRO A 71 -4.59 -19.07 33.21
C PRO A 71 -5.06 -20.07 32.16
N PHE A 72 -5.92 -19.66 31.21
CA PHE A 72 -6.35 -20.55 30.12
C PHE A 72 -5.17 -21.03 29.28
N LEU A 73 -4.26 -20.12 28.92
CA LEU A 73 -3.07 -20.47 28.14
C LEU A 73 -2.18 -21.45 28.89
N GLU A 74 -1.89 -21.17 30.16
CA GLU A 74 -0.95 -21.94 30.98
C GLU A 74 -1.49 -23.31 31.38
N ASN A 75 -2.79 -23.40 31.70
CA ASN A 75 -3.41 -24.63 32.19
C ASN A 75 -3.97 -25.51 31.08
N HIS A 76 -4.37 -24.93 29.94
CA HIS A 76 -5.10 -25.66 28.90
C HIS A 76 -4.39 -25.71 27.55
N VAL A 77 -3.99 -24.56 26.99
CA VAL A 77 -3.43 -24.48 25.62
C VAL A 77 -2.02 -25.04 25.55
N ILE A 78 -1.09 -24.47 26.34
CA ILE A 78 0.33 -24.85 26.38
C ILE A 78 0.53 -26.36 26.65
N PRO A 79 -0.13 -26.97 27.66
CA PRO A 79 0.02 -28.40 27.90
C PRO A 79 -0.79 -29.28 26.94
N THR A 80 -1.56 -28.67 26.02
CA THR A 80 -2.50 -29.36 25.13
C THR A 80 -3.42 -30.28 25.94
N SER A 81 -4.05 -29.72 26.97
CA SER A 81 -4.89 -30.47 27.90
C SER A 81 -6.07 -31.11 27.16
N LYS A 82 -6.60 -32.22 27.69
CA LYS A 82 -7.84 -32.81 27.17
C LYS A 82 -8.99 -31.79 27.13
N GLY A 83 -9.11 -30.95 28.16
CA GLY A 83 -10.11 -29.87 28.21
C GLY A 83 -9.96 -28.85 27.08
N TYR A 84 -8.74 -28.57 26.60
CA TYR A 84 -8.52 -27.72 25.43
C TYR A 84 -9.00 -28.40 24.14
N THR A 85 -8.62 -29.65 23.90
CA THR A 85 -9.06 -30.40 22.71
C THR A 85 -10.58 -30.53 22.67
N ASP A 86 -11.20 -30.86 23.81
CA ASP A 86 -12.64 -30.96 23.92
C ASP A 86 -13.32 -29.59 23.73
N PHE A 87 -12.71 -28.50 24.23
CA PHE A 87 -13.20 -27.13 23.98
C PHE A 87 -13.22 -26.79 22.49
N ILE A 88 -12.13 -27.06 21.76
CA ILE A 88 -12.02 -26.80 20.32
C ILE A 88 -13.13 -27.54 19.54
N GLU A 89 -13.39 -28.82 19.85
CA GLU A 89 -14.46 -29.60 19.23
C GLU A 89 -15.86 -29.02 19.51
N LYS A 90 -16.15 -28.69 20.77
CA LYS A 90 -17.45 -28.10 21.15
C LYS A 90 -17.62 -26.69 20.61
N PHE A 91 -16.53 -25.93 20.51
CA PHE A 91 -16.54 -24.60 19.94
C PHE A 91 -16.84 -24.62 18.44
N ASP A 92 -16.30 -25.59 17.67
CA ASP A 92 -16.65 -25.73 16.25
C ASP A 92 -18.15 -25.98 16.04
N SER A 93 -18.72 -26.87 16.87
CA SER A 93 -20.16 -27.14 16.87
C SER A 93 -20.98 -25.88 17.21
N PHE A 94 -20.54 -25.10 18.19
CA PHE A 94 -21.15 -23.83 18.59
C PHE A 94 -21.10 -22.77 17.47
N LEU A 95 -20.00 -22.71 16.70
CA LEU A 95 -19.86 -21.77 15.60
C LEU A 95 -20.82 -22.04 14.43
N GLY A 96 -21.42 -23.23 14.34
CA GLY A 96 -22.30 -23.63 13.23
C GLY A 96 -23.41 -22.62 12.92
N VAL A 97 -24.03 -22.02 13.96
CA VAL A 97 -25.10 -21.01 13.79
C VAL A 97 -24.54 -19.66 13.34
N PHE A 98 -23.33 -19.28 13.76
CA PHE A 98 -22.74 -18.00 13.39
C PHE A 98 -22.16 -18.03 11.98
N LYS A 99 -21.65 -19.19 11.53
CA LYS A 99 -21.20 -19.41 10.14
C LYS A 99 -22.32 -19.22 9.11
N SER A 100 -23.58 -19.42 9.48
CA SER A 100 -24.72 -19.15 8.58
C SER A 100 -25.22 -17.70 8.65
N MET A 101 -24.84 -16.96 9.69
CA MET A 101 -25.17 -15.55 9.89
C MET A 101 -24.11 -14.58 9.37
N SER A 102 -22.96 -15.08 8.91
CA SER A 102 -21.82 -14.28 8.46
C SER A 102 -22.01 -13.60 7.10
N GLN A 103 -23.16 -13.74 6.44
CA GLN A 103 -23.47 -13.03 5.19
C GLN A 103 -24.68 -12.12 5.38
N ILE A 104 -24.44 -10.80 5.48
CA ILE A 104 -25.50 -9.80 5.57
C ILE A 104 -25.24 -8.75 4.48
N ASP A 105 -26.20 -8.52 3.59
CA ASP A 105 -26.17 -7.48 2.56
C ASP A 105 -24.90 -7.44 1.69
N GLY A 106 -24.30 -8.61 1.42
CA GLY A 106 -23.07 -8.72 0.62
C GLY A 106 -21.77 -8.43 1.38
N VAL A 107 -21.83 -8.14 2.68
CA VAL A 107 -20.68 -7.99 3.57
C VAL A 107 -20.49 -9.28 4.36
N GLU A 108 -19.28 -9.85 4.29
CA GLU A 108 -18.93 -11.05 5.03
C GLU A 108 -18.39 -10.67 6.41
N LEU A 109 -19.10 -11.08 7.47
CA LEU A 109 -18.73 -10.79 8.85
C LEU A 109 -17.99 -11.97 9.47
N ALA A 110 -16.95 -11.71 10.26
CA ALA A 110 -16.37 -12.74 11.10
C ALA A 110 -17.39 -13.14 12.18
N PRO A 111 -17.60 -14.43 12.47
CA PRO A 111 -18.33 -14.88 13.65
C PRO A 111 -17.77 -14.27 14.93
N PHE A 112 -16.43 -14.18 15.05
CA PHE A 112 -15.80 -13.62 16.23
C PHE A 112 -14.45 -12.94 15.95
N SER A 113 -14.01 -12.14 16.92
CA SER A 113 -12.63 -11.67 17.06
C SER A 113 -12.04 -12.22 18.35
N LEU A 114 -10.72 -12.44 18.38
CA LEU A 114 -10.00 -12.91 19.57
C LEU A 114 -9.10 -11.80 20.12
N TYR A 115 -9.15 -11.58 21.42
CA TYR A 115 -8.40 -10.58 22.14
C TYR A 115 -7.49 -11.23 23.18
N PHE A 116 -6.27 -10.69 23.31
CA PHE A 116 -5.31 -11.09 24.33
C PHE A 116 -4.48 -9.91 24.82
N GLU A 117 -4.27 -9.80 26.13
CA GLU A 117 -3.38 -8.81 26.73
C GLU A 117 -1.94 -9.34 26.82
N LEU A 118 -1.05 -8.76 26.03
CA LEU A 118 0.37 -9.11 26.02
C LEU A 118 1.13 -8.21 26.97
N GLU A 119 1.69 -8.80 28.04
CA GLU A 119 2.62 -8.16 28.98
C GLU A 119 2.11 -6.86 29.62
N ASN A 120 0.78 -6.68 29.75
CA ASN A 120 0.12 -5.44 30.20
C ASN A 120 0.49 -4.20 29.36
N ALA A 121 1.02 -4.40 28.16
CA ALA A 121 1.49 -3.32 27.29
C ALA A 121 0.57 -3.16 26.07
N TYR A 122 0.17 -4.27 25.46
CA TYR A 122 -0.59 -4.28 24.21
C TYR A 122 -1.83 -5.17 24.31
N ILE A 123 -2.88 -4.78 23.58
CA ILE A 123 -4.06 -5.63 23.37
C ILE A 123 -3.97 -6.18 21.94
N LEU A 124 -3.67 -7.46 21.80
CA LEU A 124 -3.67 -8.14 20.51
C LEU A 124 -5.12 -8.43 20.11
N LYS A 125 -5.52 -8.03 18.90
CA LYS A 125 -6.79 -8.37 18.27
C LYS A 125 -6.53 -9.20 17.02
N PHE A 126 -6.91 -10.46 17.06
CA PHE A 126 -6.82 -11.38 15.94
C PHE A 126 -8.12 -11.32 15.12
N LEU A 127 -7.96 -11.05 13.83
CA LEU A 127 -9.03 -10.90 12.87
C LEU A 127 -9.19 -12.20 12.08
N PHE A 128 -10.41 -12.73 12.05
CA PHE A 128 -10.72 -14.02 11.43
C PHE A 128 -11.28 -13.90 10.00
N GLN A 129 -11.05 -12.75 9.35
CA GLN A 129 -11.48 -12.45 7.99
C GLN A 129 -10.40 -11.60 7.27
N PRO A 130 -10.10 -11.88 5.98
CA PRO A 130 -10.65 -12.98 5.18
C PRO A 130 -10.14 -14.36 5.61
N ILE A 131 -10.96 -15.40 5.48
CA ILE A 131 -10.51 -16.80 5.71
C ILE A 131 -9.81 -17.35 4.46
N PRO A 132 -8.63 -17.98 4.57
CA PRO A 132 -8.03 -18.70 3.47
C PRO A 132 -8.90 -19.85 2.96
N LYS A 133 -8.86 -20.09 1.65
CA LYS A 133 -9.56 -21.22 1.03
C LYS A 133 -9.17 -22.54 1.70
N ASP A 134 -10.16 -23.40 1.92
CA ASP A 134 -9.99 -24.74 2.52
C ASP A 134 -9.51 -24.74 3.99
N THR A 135 -9.70 -23.61 4.70
CA THR A 135 -9.43 -23.50 6.15
C THR A 135 -10.72 -23.19 6.91
N ASP A 136 -10.89 -23.74 8.10
CA ASP A 136 -12.01 -23.42 8.99
C ASP A 136 -11.61 -22.49 10.16
N TYR A 137 -12.61 -21.84 10.75
CA TYR A 137 -12.40 -20.89 11.86
C TYR A 137 -11.72 -21.49 13.09
N VAL A 138 -11.93 -22.78 13.37
CA VAL A 138 -11.42 -23.44 14.57
C VAL A 138 -9.96 -23.83 14.40
N THR A 139 -9.57 -24.24 13.19
CA THR A 139 -8.17 -24.39 12.79
C THR A 139 -7.42 -23.06 12.95
N ILE A 140 -8.00 -21.94 12.48
CA ILE A 140 -7.40 -20.61 12.63
C ILE A 140 -7.35 -20.17 14.10
N LEU A 141 -8.38 -20.49 14.89
CA LEU A 141 -8.43 -20.19 16.33
C LEU A 141 -7.33 -20.93 17.07
N SER A 142 -7.16 -22.22 16.78
CA SER A 142 -6.09 -23.03 17.37
C SER A 142 -4.73 -22.42 17.03
N SER A 143 -4.50 -22.04 15.77
CA SER A 143 -3.28 -21.34 15.34
C SER A 143 -3.08 -19.99 16.06
N ALA A 144 -4.15 -19.23 16.33
CA ALA A 144 -4.08 -17.99 17.08
C ALA A 144 -3.64 -18.24 18.53
N LEU A 145 -4.23 -19.24 19.18
CA LEU A 145 -3.89 -19.63 20.55
C LEU A 145 -2.46 -20.15 20.65
N ASP A 146 -1.99 -20.95 19.68
CA ASP A 146 -0.61 -21.39 19.59
C ASP A 146 0.36 -20.20 19.42
N THR A 147 -0.02 -19.21 18.61
CA THR A 147 0.75 -17.98 18.42
C THR A 147 0.83 -17.17 19.70
N ILE A 148 -0.28 -17.04 20.42
CA ILE A 148 -0.32 -16.35 21.72
C ILE A 148 0.54 -17.10 22.75
N ALA A 149 0.43 -18.41 22.84
CA ALA A 149 1.24 -19.24 23.72
C ALA A 149 2.74 -19.08 23.42
N HIS A 150 3.11 -19.05 22.14
CA HIS A 150 4.47 -18.81 21.70
C HIS A 150 4.99 -17.42 22.10
N LEU A 151 4.18 -16.37 21.90
CA LEU A 151 4.52 -15.01 22.30
C LEU A 151 4.67 -14.85 23.82
N HIS A 152 3.88 -15.60 24.60
CA HIS A 152 3.98 -15.63 26.06
C HIS A 152 5.23 -16.35 26.56
N GLN A 153 5.57 -17.49 25.96
CA GLN A 153 6.72 -18.30 26.36
C GLN A 153 8.07 -17.71 25.91
N GLN A 154 8.12 -17.08 24.74
CA GLN A 154 9.36 -16.52 24.20
C GLN A 154 9.59 -15.09 24.63
N LYS A 155 10.76 -14.85 25.23
CA LYS A 155 11.19 -13.49 25.60
C LYS A 155 11.39 -12.61 24.36
N GLU A 156 12.00 -13.16 23.32
CA GLU A 156 12.27 -12.47 22.05
C GLU A 156 11.84 -13.35 20.87
N SER A 157 11.05 -12.78 19.95
CA SER A 157 10.72 -13.38 18.67
C SER A 157 10.59 -12.28 17.61
N GLU A 158 10.76 -12.64 16.33
CA GLU A 158 10.59 -11.71 15.21
C GLU A 158 9.18 -11.08 15.24
N LEU A 159 8.14 -11.90 15.43
CA LEU A 159 6.77 -11.43 15.52
C LEU A 159 6.57 -10.44 16.67
N LYS A 160 7.17 -10.69 17.85
CA LYS A 160 7.08 -9.78 18.99
C LYS A 160 7.74 -8.44 18.70
N SER A 161 8.89 -8.43 18.02
CA SER A 161 9.54 -7.21 17.55
C SER A 161 8.67 -6.45 16.56
N VAL A 162 8.03 -7.14 15.61
CA VAL A 162 7.09 -6.52 14.66
C VAL A 162 5.88 -5.92 15.37
N ILE A 163 5.29 -6.62 16.36
CA ILE A 163 4.18 -6.10 17.16
C ILE A 163 4.59 -4.81 17.88
N GLN A 164 5.75 -4.81 18.55
CA GLN A 164 6.26 -3.64 19.28
C GLN A 164 6.52 -2.44 18.37
N ASN A 165 7.08 -2.67 17.19
CA ASN A 165 7.44 -1.60 16.24
C ASN A 165 6.28 -1.14 15.33
N SER A 166 5.17 -1.88 15.29
CA SER A 166 4.01 -1.51 14.49
C SER A 166 3.27 -0.29 15.07
N TYR A 167 2.47 0.39 14.25
CA TYR A 167 1.62 1.48 14.72
C TYR A 167 0.51 0.95 15.67
N SER A 168 0.18 1.72 16.70
CA SER A 168 -1.03 1.54 17.52
C SER A 168 -1.65 2.88 17.86
N ARG A 169 -2.97 2.89 17.96
CA ARG A 169 -3.73 4.03 18.49
C ARG A 169 -3.49 4.16 20.00
N ARG A 170 -4.05 5.19 20.65
CA ARG A 170 -3.93 5.39 22.11
C ARG A 170 -4.46 4.22 22.96
N ASN A 171 -5.29 3.35 22.38
CA ASN A 171 -5.80 2.16 23.04
C ASN A 171 -4.81 0.99 23.05
N ASN A 172 -3.58 1.15 22.53
CA ASN A 172 -2.52 0.14 22.46
C ASN A 172 -2.96 -1.18 21.80
N LYS A 173 -4.02 -1.15 20.97
CA LYS A 173 -4.46 -2.31 20.21
C LYS A 173 -3.52 -2.58 19.04
N LYS A 174 -3.22 -3.85 18.83
CA LYS A 174 -2.40 -4.37 17.72
C LYS A 174 -3.24 -5.39 16.96
N TYR A 175 -3.34 -5.23 15.65
CA TYR A 175 -4.22 -6.06 14.83
C TYR A 175 -3.39 -7.16 14.15
N LEU A 176 -3.91 -8.38 14.12
CA LEU A 176 -3.29 -9.51 13.45
C LEU A 176 -4.27 -10.12 12.45
N THR A 177 -3.77 -10.49 11.28
CA THR A 177 -4.52 -11.17 10.23
C THR A 177 -3.83 -12.48 9.84
N PHE A 178 -4.60 -13.46 9.42
CA PHE A 178 -4.09 -14.77 9.04
C PHE A 178 -3.90 -14.85 7.52
N SER A 179 -2.65 -15.00 7.07
CA SER A 179 -2.31 -15.10 5.65
C SER A 179 -1.11 -16.01 5.43
N GLU A 180 -1.10 -16.75 4.32
CA GLU A 180 -0.01 -17.68 3.97
C GLU A 180 0.33 -18.68 5.09
N GLY A 181 -0.69 -19.11 5.84
CA GLY A 181 -0.53 -20.09 6.93
C GLY A 181 0.06 -19.53 8.23
N SER A 182 0.17 -18.21 8.39
CA SER A 182 0.70 -17.59 9.62
C SER A 182 -0.03 -16.29 9.98
N TRP A 183 0.05 -15.93 11.27
CA TRP A 183 -0.45 -14.65 11.76
C TRP A 183 0.55 -13.53 11.51
N LYS A 184 0.11 -12.48 10.82
CA LYS A 184 0.91 -11.29 10.49
C LYS A 184 0.31 -10.06 11.15
N VAL A 185 1.16 -9.14 11.60
CA VAL A 185 0.73 -7.86 12.15
C VAL A 185 0.19 -6.99 11.01
N LEU A 186 -1.03 -6.49 11.20
CA LEU A 186 -1.70 -5.59 10.27
C LEU A 186 -1.47 -4.14 10.71
N ASN A 187 -0.97 -3.30 9.79
CA ASN A 187 -0.84 -1.87 10.04
C ASN A 187 -2.15 -1.17 9.65
N PRO A 188 -2.87 -0.60 10.62
CA PRO A 188 -4.18 -0.02 10.35
C PRO A 188 -4.15 1.17 9.38
N LEU A 189 -3.08 1.95 9.42
CA LEU A 189 -2.95 3.14 8.59
C LEU A 189 -2.81 2.81 7.10
N LEU A 190 -2.21 1.66 6.80
CA LEU A 190 -2.05 1.21 5.41
C LEU A 190 -3.39 0.76 4.82
N GLU A 191 -4.22 0.08 5.60
CA GLU A 191 -5.54 -0.36 5.14
C GLU A 191 -6.51 0.81 4.98
N VAL A 192 -6.53 1.74 5.94
CA VAL A 192 -7.28 3.00 5.80
C VAL A 192 -6.80 3.78 4.58
N GLY A 193 -5.47 3.88 4.40
CA GLY A 193 -4.86 4.55 3.25
C GLY A 193 -5.31 3.97 1.91
N LYS A 194 -5.38 2.64 1.81
CA LYS A 194 -5.92 1.92 0.63
C LYS A 194 -7.37 2.25 0.37
N GLU A 195 -8.23 2.17 1.38
CA GLU A 195 -9.66 2.45 1.24
C GLU A 195 -9.90 3.89 0.77
N ILE A 196 -9.24 4.86 1.44
CA ILE A 196 -9.33 6.27 1.06
C ILE A 196 -8.80 6.49 -0.35
N THR A 197 -7.69 5.85 -0.73
CA THR A 197 -7.14 5.94 -2.08
C THR A 197 -8.13 5.41 -3.11
N MET A 198 -8.72 4.24 -2.86
CA MET A 198 -9.70 3.62 -3.75
C MET A 198 -10.91 4.53 -3.94
N ASP A 199 -11.43 5.11 -2.86
CA ASP A 199 -12.55 6.04 -2.91
C ASP A 199 -12.20 7.34 -3.64
N TYR A 200 -11.06 7.94 -3.30
CA TYR A 200 -10.57 9.17 -3.93
C TYR A 200 -10.35 9.01 -5.44
N ARG A 201 -9.96 7.82 -5.90
CA ARG A 201 -9.65 7.57 -7.31
C ARG A 201 -10.88 7.33 -8.19
N LYS A 202 -12.06 7.03 -7.64
CA LYS A 202 -13.26 6.63 -8.42
C LYS A 202 -13.64 7.64 -9.51
N ASP A 203 -13.41 8.93 -9.27
CA ASP A 203 -13.77 10.03 -10.16
C ASP A 203 -12.57 10.91 -10.56
N ARG A 204 -11.34 10.37 -10.46
CA ARG A 204 -10.10 11.11 -10.74
C ARG A 204 -9.31 10.46 -11.87
N ASP A 205 -8.65 11.30 -12.66
CA ASP A 205 -7.70 10.85 -13.66
C ASP A 205 -6.42 10.35 -12.97
N TRP A 206 -5.86 9.22 -13.39
CA TRP A 206 -4.66 8.64 -12.76
C TRP A 206 -3.40 9.50 -12.94
N ARG A 207 -3.44 10.52 -13.82
CA ARG A 207 -2.32 11.44 -14.05
C ARG A 207 -2.30 12.63 -13.07
N VAL A 208 -3.24 12.70 -12.13
CA VAL A 208 -3.20 13.70 -11.06
C VAL A 208 -2.12 13.33 -10.03
N LYS A 209 -1.59 14.34 -9.34
CA LYS A 209 -0.79 14.14 -8.14
C LYS A 209 -1.66 13.56 -7.02
N LYS A 210 -1.06 12.70 -6.18
CA LYS A 210 -1.75 12.14 -5.02
C LYS A 210 -2.15 13.25 -4.03
N PRO A 211 -3.27 13.09 -3.32
CA PRO A 211 -3.69 14.05 -2.31
C PRO A 211 -2.85 13.88 -1.04
N HIS A 212 -2.73 14.96 -0.27
CA HIS A 212 -2.30 14.86 1.12
C HIS A 212 -3.48 14.48 1.98
N ILE A 213 -3.34 13.41 2.77
CA ILE A 213 -4.40 12.93 3.65
C ILE A 213 -3.93 13.07 5.07
N MET A 214 -4.79 13.66 5.91
CA MET A 214 -4.55 13.73 7.33
C MET A 214 -5.69 13.05 8.09
N LEU A 215 -5.35 12.06 8.91
CA LEU A 215 -6.27 11.30 9.75
C LEU A 215 -6.14 11.71 11.20
N ASN A 216 -7.27 11.78 11.89
CA ASN A 216 -7.25 11.74 13.33
C ASN A 216 -6.74 10.36 13.79
N GLN A 217 -5.69 10.38 14.59
CA GLN A 217 -5.00 9.17 15.07
C GLN A 217 -5.92 8.22 15.86
N ASP A 218 -7.00 8.74 16.44
CA ASP A 218 -7.94 8.04 17.30
C ASP A 218 -9.35 7.96 16.68
N ASN A 219 -9.57 8.42 15.46
CA ASN A 219 -10.82 8.22 14.74
C ASN A 219 -10.58 8.38 13.23
N PHE A 220 -10.53 7.29 12.47
CA PHE A 220 -10.18 7.37 11.05
C PHE A 220 -11.32 7.89 10.15
N ILE A 221 -12.56 7.99 10.65
CA ILE A 221 -13.63 8.72 9.96
C ILE A 221 -13.29 10.22 9.91
N HIS A 222 -12.71 10.73 11.00
CA HIS A 222 -12.27 12.12 11.09
C HIS A 222 -11.00 12.33 10.27
N ARG A 223 -11.19 12.79 9.02
CA ARG A 223 -10.11 12.96 8.05
C ARG A 223 -10.27 14.21 7.21
N PHE A 224 -9.15 14.69 6.70
CA PHE A 224 -9.10 15.68 5.62
C PHE A 224 -8.34 15.11 4.43
N ILE A 225 -8.84 15.42 3.24
CA ILE A 225 -8.21 15.11 1.96
C ILE A 225 -7.93 16.45 1.28
N PHE A 226 -6.66 16.74 1.03
CA PHE A 226 -6.22 17.98 0.43
C PHE A 226 -5.56 17.71 -0.92
N ASP A 227 -6.20 18.19 -1.98
CA ASP A 227 -5.60 18.19 -3.31
C ASP A 227 -4.46 19.22 -3.35
N SER A 228 -3.35 18.84 -3.98
CA SER A 228 -2.32 19.80 -4.36
C SER A 228 -2.85 20.62 -5.54
N ASN A 229 -3.52 21.75 -5.28
CA ASN A 229 -4.09 22.57 -6.34
C ASN A 229 -3.10 23.63 -6.84
N TRP A 230 -3.09 23.83 -8.16
CA TRP A 230 -2.44 24.96 -8.82
C TRP A 230 -3.48 25.98 -9.27
N VAL A 231 -3.12 27.26 -9.16
CA VAL A 231 -3.83 28.35 -9.83
C VAL A 231 -2.99 28.73 -11.05
N LEU A 232 -3.48 28.40 -12.23
CA LEU A 232 -2.83 28.76 -13.49
C LEU A 232 -3.41 30.08 -14.00
N VAL A 233 -2.52 31.03 -14.27
CA VAL A 233 -2.87 32.32 -14.86
C VAL A 233 -2.36 32.35 -16.30
N PHE A 234 -3.26 32.51 -17.26
CA PHE A 234 -2.93 32.57 -18.69
C PHE A 234 -3.94 33.48 -19.39
N ASP A 235 -3.52 34.30 -20.35
CA ASP A 235 -4.42 35.17 -21.15
C ASP A 235 -5.44 35.98 -20.32
N HIS A 236 -5.03 36.45 -19.13
CA HIS A 236 -5.90 37.14 -18.14
C HIS A 236 -7.04 36.29 -17.55
N LEU A 237 -6.99 34.97 -17.73
CA LEU A 237 -7.86 33.99 -17.11
C LEU A 237 -7.12 33.29 -15.96
N GLU A 238 -7.90 32.84 -14.97
CA GLU A 238 -7.43 32.01 -13.86
C GLU A 238 -8.18 30.70 -13.86
N THR A 239 -7.46 29.59 -13.78
CA THR A 239 -8.03 28.25 -13.64
C THR A 239 -7.36 27.55 -12.46
N MET A 240 -8.18 27.08 -11.52
CA MET A 240 -7.73 26.17 -10.48
C MET A 240 -7.83 24.72 -10.99
N LEU A 241 -6.74 23.96 -10.85
CA LEU A 241 -6.72 22.54 -11.16
C LEU A 241 -5.90 21.76 -10.13
N ILE A 242 -6.19 20.48 -10.00
CA ILE A 242 -5.31 19.55 -9.28
C ILE A 242 -3.99 19.46 -10.07
N GLN A 243 -2.89 19.61 -9.35
CA GLN A 243 -1.55 19.49 -9.89
C GLN A 243 -1.40 18.12 -10.60
N PRO A 244 -0.92 18.08 -11.85
CA PRO A 244 -0.62 16.82 -12.50
C PRO A 244 0.65 16.18 -11.92
N ASN A 245 0.76 14.86 -12.06
CA ASN A 245 2.01 14.15 -11.87
C ASN A 245 2.76 14.09 -13.20
N ASP A 246 3.92 14.76 -13.29
CA ASP A 246 4.71 14.83 -14.52
C ASP A 246 5.16 13.45 -15.02
N VAL A 247 5.53 12.54 -14.12
CA VAL A 247 5.92 11.16 -14.48
C VAL A 247 4.75 10.45 -15.14
N ALA A 248 3.55 10.55 -14.56
CA ALA A 248 2.33 9.96 -15.10
C ALA A 248 1.95 10.58 -16.46
N LEU A 249 2.04 11.92 -16.60
CA LEU A 249 1.78 12.60 -17.87
C LEU A 249 2.72 12.11 -18.98
N TYR A 250 4.03 12.09 -18.72
CA TYR A 250 5.02 11.69 -19.71
C TYR A 250 4.97 10.20 -20.03
N SER A 251 4.78 9.34 -19.02
CA SER A 251 4.58 7.90 -19.22
C SER A 251 3.36 7.61 -20.07
N ASN A 252 2.22 8.26 -19.79
CA ASN A 252 1.00 8.09 -20.57
C ASN A 252 1.19 8.47 -22.05
N ILE A 253 1.95 9.53 -22.34
CA ILE A 253 2.29 9.89 -23.73
C ILE A 253 3.14 8.78 -24.35
N ALA A 254 4.19 8.34 -23.66
CA ALA A 254 5.08 7.28 -24.13
C ALA A 254 4.32 5.99 -24.44
N GLU A 255 3.44 5.55 -23.54
CA GLU A 255 2.63 4.34 -23.68
C GLU A 255 1.62 4.43 -24.82
N ARG A 256 0.91 5.56 -24.93
CA ARG A 256 -0.04 5.78 -26.02
C ARG A 256 0.67 5.70 -27.37
N CYS A 257 1.79 6.40 -27.54
CA CYS A 257 2.57 6.37 -28.76
C CYS A 257 3.17 4.97 -29.00
N LEU A 258 3.65 4.29 -27.96
CA LEU A 258 4.20 2.93 -28.07
C LEU A 258 3.14 1.92 -28.53
N LYS A 259 1.92 2.01 -27.99
CA LYS A 259 0.79 1.18 -28.40
C LYS A 259 0.42 1.45 -29.86
N GLN A 260 0.29 2.71 -30.26
CA GLN A 260 0.02 3.10 -31.64
C GLN A 260 1.12 2.61 -32.59
N ALA A 261 2.38 2.80 -32.24
CA ALA A 261 3.52 2.33 -33.02
C ALA A 261 3.52 0.79 -33.16
N ARG A 262 3.22 0.05 -32.08
CA ARG A 262 3.13 -1.41 -32.13
C ARG A 262 2.02 -1.88 -33.07
N GLU A 263 0.83 -1.32 -32.91
CA GLU A 263 -0.30 -1.66 -33.78
C GLU A 263 0.00 -1.33 -35.25
N PHE A 264 0.62 -0.19 -35.53
CA PHE A 264 1.05 0.20 -36.87
C PHE A 264 2.11 -0.77 -37.41
N TYR A 265 3.13 -1.08 -36.61
CA TYR A 265 4.21 -1.98 -36.99
C TYR A 265 3.67 -3.36 -37.36
N ASP A 266 2.82 -3.95 -36.54
CA ASP A 266 2.29 -5.30 -36.74
C ASP A 266 1.36 -5.38 -37.96
N LYS A 267 0.56 -4.33 -38.21
CA LYS A 267 -0.41 -4.29 -39.32
C LYS A 267 0.18 -3.86 -40.66
N VAL A 268 1.18 -2.97 -40.65
CA VAL A 268 1.66 -2.27 -41.84
C VAL A 268 3.09 -2.64 -42.18
N ILE A 269 4.01 -2.54 -41.22
CA ILE A 269 5.45 -2.71 -41.46
C ILE A 269 5.85 -4.19 -41.55
N LEU A 270 5.47 -4.99 -40.55
CA LEU A 270 5.87 -6.39 -40.43
C LEU A 270 5.40 -7.27 -41.61
N PRO A 271 4.19 -7.13 -42.17
CA PRO A 271 3.78 -7.92 -43.33
C PRO A 271 4.65 -7.68 -44.57
N ARG A 272 5.18 -6.46 -44.73
CA ARG A 272 6.06 -6.09 -45.86
C ARG A 272 7.41 -6.78 -45.79
N HIS A 273 7.94 -6.99 -44.59
CA HIS A 273 9.18 -7.75 -44.39
C HIS A 273 9.09 -9.19 -44.93
N LYS A 274 7.89 -9.77 -45.00
CA LYS A 274 7.68 -11.14 -45.51
C LYS A 274 7.53 -11.22 -47.03
N GLN A 275 7.20 -10.11 -47.70
CA GLN A 275 6.84 -10.10 -49.12
C GLN A 275 7.94 -9.53 -50.03
N TRP A 276 9.01 -8.96 -49.45
CA TRP A 276 9.93 -8.16 -50.24
C TRP A 276 11.09 -8.97 -50.85
N HIS A 277 11.20 -8.94 -52.18
CA HIS A 277 12.27 -9.59 -52.95
C HIS A 277 13.08 -8.59 -53.80
N GLY A 278 13.23 -7.33 -53.37
CA GLY A 278 14.31 -6.44 -53.87
C GLY A 278 13.92 -5.19 -54.68
N SER A 279 12.65 -4.79 -54.78
CA SER A 279 12.25 -3.49 -55.36
C SER A 279 12.23 -2.37 -54.30
N PHE A 280 12.53 -1.11 -54.64
CA PHE A 280 12.39 0.00 -53.67
C PHE A 280 10.92 0.29 -53.35
N PRO A 281 10.59 0.77 -52.13
CA PRO A 281 9.20 1.09 -51.78
C PRO A 281 8.71 2.25 -52.63
N SER A 282 7.43 2.23 -53.00
CA SER A 282 6.81 3.41 -53.61
C SER A 282 6.88 4.60 -52.64
N LEU A 283 6.80 5.83 -53.17
CA LEU A 283 6.81 7.04 -52.33
C LEU A 283 5.68 7.05 -51.30
N GLU A 284 4.52 6.46 -51.65
CA GLU A 284 3.39 6.30 -50.73
C GLU A 284 3.73 5.34 -49.57
N ILE A 285 4.37 4.21 -49.86
CA ILE A 285 4.86 3.29 -48.82
C ILE A 285 5.91 3.97 -47.94
N GLN A 286 6.82 4.76 -48.53
CA GLN A 286 7.84 5.49 -47.77
C GLN A 286 7.22 6.49 -46.78
N LYS A 287 6.12 7.15 -47.16
CA LYS A 287 5.38 8.05 -46.27
C LYS A 287 4.94 7.35 -44.98
N GLU A 288 4.42 6.14 -45.09
CA GLU A 288 3.98 5.36 -43.92
C GLU A 288 5.13 4.98 -42.98
N TYR A 289 6.36 4.81 -43.49
CA TYR A 289 7.53 4.65 -42.63
C TYR A 289 7.83 5.94 -41.86
N TYR A 290 7.68 7.11 -42.48
CA TYR A 290 7.84 8.39 -41.80
C TYR A 290 6.77 8.59 -40.71
N ASP A 291 5.51 8.28 -41.01
CA ASP A 291 4.42 8.32 -40.03
C ASP A 291 4.72 7.40 -38.83
N TYR A 292 5.22 6.18 -39.07
CA TYR A 292 5.67 5.29 -38.00
C TYR A 292 6.84 5.89 -37.19
N PHE A 293 7.81 6.50 -37.87
CA PHE A 293 8.98 7.10 -37.22
C PHE A 293 8.61 8.23 -36.27
N GLU A 294 7.68 9.09 -36.67
CA GLU A 294 7.18 10.18 -35.83
C GLU A 294 6.63 9.62 -34.50
N ILE A 295 5.74 8.62 -34.58
CA ILE A 295 5.10 8.01 -33.40
C ILE A 295 6.13 7.35 -32.48
N ILE A 296 7.06 6.56 -33.01
CA ILE A 296 8.03 5.84 -32.17
C ILE A 296 9.10 6.78 -31.59
N ILE A 297 9.45 7.86 -32.30
CA ILE A 297 10.35 8.90 -31.79
C ILE A 297 9.71 9.61 -30.58
N GLU A 298 8.43 9.96 -30.66
CA GLU A 298 7.70 10.52 -29.53
C GLU A 298 7.74 9.57 -28.32
N ALA A 299 7.49 8.27 -28.54
CA ALA A 299 7.51 7.28 -27.48
C ALA A 299 8.89 7.20 -26.79
N VAL A 300 9.98 7.22 -27.55
CA VAL A 300 11.36 7.24 -27.02
C VAL A 300 11.64 8.49 -26.18
N ILE A 301 11.26 9.67 -26.69
CA ILE A 301 11.51 10.94 -26.00
C ILE A 301 10.75 10.97 -24.67
N PHE A 302 9.46 10.65 -24.69
CA PHE A 302 8.63 10.74 -23.49
C PHE A 302 8.92 9.65 -22.46
N ALA A 303 9.33 8.44 -22.87
CA ALA A 303 9.78 7.41 -21.94
C ALA A 303 11.03 7.86 -21.16
N TYR A 304 12.02 8.45 -21.84
CA TYR A 304 13.20 8.99 -21.16
C TYR A 304 12.84 10.21 -20.30
N THR A 305 11.96 11.09 -20.78
CA THR A 305 11.51 12.27 -20.02
C THR A 305 10.75 11.88 -18.75
N ALA A 306 9.96 10.80 -18.78
CA ALA A 306 9.32 10.25 -17.58
C ALA A 306 10.36 9.81 -16.53
N LEU A 307 11.46 9.18 -16.95
CA LEU A 307 12.55 8.78 -16.06
C LEU A 307 13.34 9.98 -15.50
N GLU A 308 13.56 11.02 -16.30
CA GLU A 308 14.16 12.29 -15.82
C GLU A 308 13.28 12.94 -14.76
N ALA A 309 11.98 13.08 -15.02
CA ALA A 309 11.02 13.63 -14.05
C ALA A 309 11.00 12.80 -12.76
N PHE A 310 10.97 11.47 -12.89
CA PHE A 310 10.99 10.55 -11.76
C PHE A 310 12.27 10.68 -10.93
N ALA A 311 13.43 10.74 -11.59
CA ALA A 311 14.71 10.93 -10.92
C ALA A 311 14.77 12.24 -10.12
N ASN A 312 14.17 13.31 -10.62
CA ASN A 312 14.13 14.61 -9.94
C ASN A 312 13.19 14.59 -8.72
N ILE A 313 12.05 13.88 -8.81
CA ILE A 313 11.15 13.65 -7.67
C ILE A 313 11.87 12.90 -6.55
N CYS A 314 12.70 11.91 -6.89
CA CYS A 314 13.45 11.12 -5.92
C CYS A 314 14.51 11.92 -5.14
N ILE A 315 14.84 13.16 -5.54
CA ILE A 315 15.85 13.97 -4.87
C ILE A 315 15.16 14.93 -3.89
N PRO A 316 15.35 14.79 -2.57
CA PRO A 316 14.80 15.72 -1.59
C PRO A 316 15.38 17.13 -1.73
N SER A 317 14.60 18.17 -1.43
CA SER A 317 15.04 19.57 -1.55
C SER A 317 16.27 19.92 -0.71
N GLY A 318 16.45 19.26 0.44
CA GLY A 318 17.61 19.43 1.31
C GLY A 318 18.79 18.49 1.02
N TRP A 319 18.72 17.68 -0.05
CA TRP A 319 19.81 16.75 -0.37
C TRP A 319 20.96 17.46 -1.09
N GLU A 320 22.18 17.17 -0.64
CA GLU A 320 23.40 17.67 -1.23
C GLU A 320 24.26 16.51 -1.75
N TYR A 321 24.81 16.68 -2.96
CA TYR A 321 25.75 15.73 -3.53
C TYR A 321 27.15 16.35 -3.61
N GLN A 322 28.14 15.67 -3.04
CA GLN A 322 29.52 16.14 -3.03
C GLN A 322 30.38 15.35 -4.02
N THR A 323 31.16 16.06 -4.82
CA THR A 323 32.24 15.47 -5.63
C THR A 323 33.58 16.08 -5.24
N GLU A 324 34.64 15.30 -5.30
CA GLU A 324 36.01 15.78 -5.11
C GLU A 324 36.83 15.56 -6.38
N ALA A 325 37.41 16.63 -6.90
CA ALA A 325 38.31 16.59 -8.05
C ALA A 325 39.48 17.53 -7.79
N ASN A 326 40.72 17.04 -7.97
CA ASN A 326 41.95 17.80 -7.77
C ASN A 326 42.02 18.53 -6.40
N GLY A 327 41.51 17.89 -5.33
CA GLY A 327 41.48 18.46 -3.98
C GLY A 327 40.41 19.53 -3.75
N VAL A 328 39.58 19.85 -4.75
CA VAL A 328 38.45 20.78 -4.63
C VAL A 328 37.18 19.98 -4.41
N LYS A 329 36.53 20.21 -3.26
CA LYS A 329 35.20 19.68 -2.94
C LYS A 329 34.14 20.62 -3.52
N THR A 330 33.31 20.08 -4.40
CA THR A 330 32.14 20.78 -4.95
C THR A 330 30.87 20.15 -4.39
N ILE A 331 29.99 20.99 -3.84
CA ILE A 331 28.70 20.59 -3.30
C ILE A 331 27.62 21.05 -4.28
N TYR A 332 26.72 20.14 -4.65
CA TYR A 332 25.61 20.40 -5.56
C TYR A 332 24.29 20.30 -4.80
N SER A 333 23.48 21.37 -4.82
CA SER A 333 22.09 21.36 -4.37
C SER A 333 21.21 20.54 -5.31
N LYS A 334 19.96 20.27 -4.91
CA LYS A 334 18.95 19.62 -5.77
C LYS A 334 18.87 20.26 -7.16
N GLU A 335 18.71 21.58 -7.25
CA GLU A 335 18.55 22.29 -8.52
C GLU A 335 19.81 22.16 -9.40
N ALA A 336 20.99 22.12 -8.78
CA ALA A 336 22.24 21.90 -9.49
C ALA A 336 22.37 20.46 -9.97
N ILE A 337 21.91 19.48 -9.18
CA ILE A 337 21.87 18.07 -9.55
C ILE A 337 20.97 17.86 -10.77
N GLU A 338 19.74 18.37 -10.71
CA GLU A 338 18.72 18.22 -11.76
C GLU A 338 19.21 18.70 -13.12
N ARG A 339 20.01 19.78 -13.14
CA ARG A 339 20.50 20.43 -14.36
C ARG A 339 21.83 19.90 -14.88
N LYS A 340 22.75 19.48 -13.99
CA LYS A 340 24.15 19.22 -14.36
C LYS A 340 24.50 17.75 -14.52
N PHE A 341 23.73 16.85 -13.91
CA PHE A 341 24.05 15.42 -13.94
C PHE A 341 23.20 14.69 -14.97
N PRO A 342 23.79 13.84 -15.81
CA PRO A 342 23.02 12.99 -16.70
C PRO A 342 22.22 11.97 -15.90
N LEU A 343 21.07 11.54 -16.43
CA LEU A 343 20.18 10.59 -15.76
C LEU A 343 20.90 9.31 -15.29
N ARG A 344 21.80 8.77 -16.12
CA ARG A 344 22.64 7.62 -15.76
C ARG A 344 23.40 7.83 -14.46
N ASP A 345 23.98 9.02 -14.27
CA ASP A 345 24.70 9.36 -13.05
C ASP A 345 23.74 9.62 -11.89
N LYS A 346 22.58 10.23 -12.13
CA LYS A 346 21.52 10.38 -11.12
C LYS A 346 21.16 9.01 -10.53
N PHE A 347 20.86 8.01 -11.36
CA PHE A 347 20.55 6.66 -10.88
C PHE A 347 21.72 5.98 -10.14
N LYS A 348 22.93 5.97 -10.72
CA LYS A 348 24.07 5.24 -10.13
C LYS A 348 24.62 5.85 -8.86
N LYS A 349 24.71 7.19 -8.80
CA LYS A 349 25.51 7.91 -7.80
C LYS A 349 24.66 8.68 -6.80
N ILE A 350 23.48 9.14 -7.19
CA ILE A 350 22.68 10.09 -6.39
C ILE A 350 21.46 9.39 -5.79
N ILE A 351 20.62 8.78 -6.62
CA ILE A 351 19.39 8.10 -6.18
C ILE A 351 19.71 6.85 -5.35
N ARG A 352 20.76 6.12 -5.73
CA ARG A 352 21.19 4.91 -5.01
C ARG A 352 21.35 5.12 -3.50
N PRO A 353 22.15 6.08 -3.00
CA PRO A 353 22.24 6.34 -1.56
C PRO A 353 20.97 6.95 -0.96
N ILE A 354 20.17 7.71 -1.73
CA ILE A 354 18.91 8.29 -1.23
C ILE A 354 17.87 7.20 -0.92
N LEU A 355 17.69 6.26 -1.84
CA LEU A 355 16.66 5.21 -1.77
C LEU A 355 17.19 3.87 -1.24
N ASN A 356 18.48 3.80 -0.88
CA ASN A 356 19.14 2.57 -0.43
C ASN A 356 18.94 1.40 -1.42
N THR A 357 19.22 1.63 -2.71
CA THR A 357 19.07 0.61 -3.76
C THR A 357 20.36 -0.19 -3.96
N PRO A 358 20.28 -1.41 -4.53
CA PRO A 358 21.45 -2.07 -5.09
C PRO A 358 22.08 -1.21 -6.20
N ASP A 359 23.26 -1.61 -6.67
CA ASP A 359 23.88 -0.96 -7.82
C ASP A 359 23.00 -1.16 -9.06
N PRO A 360 22.39 -0.10 -9.61
CA PRO A 360 21.45 -0.25 -10.72
C PRO A 360 22.13 -0.84 -11.96
N SER A 361 23.46 -0.74 -12.10
CA SER A 361 24.16 -1.36 -13.23
C SER A 361 24.26 -2.88 -13.21
N ARG A 362 23.80 -3.52 -12.12
CA ARG A 362 23.67 -4.98 -12.01
C ARG A 362 22.24 -5.45 -12.26
N GLU A 363 21.28 -4.54 -12.40
CA GLU A 363 19.88 -4.87 -12.61
C GLU A 363 19.60 -5.21 -14.07
N GLY A 364 18.64 -6.12 -14.30
CA GLY A 364 18.32 -6.62 -15.64
C GLY A 364 17.80 -5.55 -16.60
N TRP A 365 17.21 -4.47 -16.08
CA TRP A 365 16.70 -3.35 -16.87
C TRP A 365 17.78 -2.35 -17.31
N TRP A 366 19.00 -2.42 -16.76
CA TRP A 366 20.02 -1.38 -16.94
C TRP A 366 20.54 -1.26 -18.36
N THR A 367 20.86 -2.37 -19.02
CA THR A 367 21.36 -2.35 -20.40
C THR A 367 20.31 -1.74 -21.32
N THR A 368 19.06 -2.16 -21.18
CA THR A 368 17.91 -1.62 -21.92
C THR A 368 17.70 -0.12 -21.66
N PHE A 369 17.88 0.34 -20.41
CA PHE A 369 17.88 1.76 -20.07
C PHE A 369 19.00 2.53 -20.79
N THR A 370 20.22 1.99 -20.82
CA THR A 370 21.32 2.67 -21.53
C THR A 370 21.08 2.74 -23.04
N GLU A 371 20.42 1.74 -23.63
CA GLU A 371 19.98 1.79 -25.03
C GLU A 371 18.93 2.89 -25.26
N LEU A 372 17.93 3.01 -24.37
CA LEU A 372 16.93 4.08 -24.42
C LEU A 372 17.59 5.47 -24.36
N GLU A 373 18.52 5.67 -23.42
CA GLU A 373 19.26 6.92 -23.27
C GLU A 373 20.08 7.26 -24.52
N ASN A 374 20.83 6.29 -25.04
CA ASN A 374 21.65 6.48 -26.23
C ASN A 374 20.77 6.84 -27.43
N LEU A 375 19.67 6.12 -27.64
CA LEU A 375 18.75 6.38 -28.73
C LEU A 375 18.10 7.76 -28.64
N ARG A 376 17.60 8.15 -27.45
CA ARG A 376 17.07 9.48 -27.19
C ARG A 376 18.11 10.57 -27.49
N ASN A 377 19.36 10.37 -27.04
CA ASN A 377 20.43 11.32 -27.32
C ASN A 377 20.75 11.42 -28.82
N GLU A 378 20.70 10.33 -29.57
CA GLU A 378 20.89 10.34 -31.02
C GLU A 378 19.73 10.98 -31.79
N ILE A 379 18.51 10.96 -31.24
CA ILE A 379 17.35 11.69 -31.77
C ILE A 379 17.51 13.20 -31.52
N ILE A 380 17.75 13.60 -30.27
CA ILE A 380 17.82 15.03 -29.87
C ILE A 380 19.09 15.71 -30.41
N HIS A 381 20.23 15.03 -30.36
CA HIS A 381 21.51 15.52 -30.86
C HIS A 381 21.88 14.83 -32.18
N THR A 382 20.97 14.92 -33.14
CA THR A 382 21.06 14.25 -34.43
C THR A 382 22.41 14.51 -35.12
N LYS A 383 23.12 13.41 -35.44
CA LYS A 383 24.32 13.41 -36.29
C LYS A 383 24.04 12.66 -37.58
N GLN A 384 24.42 13.23 -38.72
CA GLN A 384 24.17 12.64 -40.04
C GLN A 384 24.85 11.27 -40.20
N SER A 385 26.06 11.10 -39.66
CA SER A 385 26.85 9.87 -39.76
C SER A 385 26.22 8.64 -39.11
N LYS A 386 25.16 8.81 -38.31
CA LYS A 386 24.44 7.72 -37.61
C LYS A 386 22.97 7.61 -38.02
N SER A 387 22.55 8.35 -39.04
CA SER A 387 21.11 8.48 -39.36
C SER A 387 20.49 7.15 -39.75
N GLU A 388 21.13 6.41 -40.65
CA GLU A 388 20.63 5.11 -41.13
C GLU A 388 20.54 4.08 -39.99
N GLU A 389 21.58 3.96 -39.17
CA GLU A 389 21.59 3.06 -38.00
C GLU A 389 20.48 3.39 -37.00
N ARG A 390 20.24 4.68 -36.72
CA ARG A 390 19.18 5.13 -35.82
C ARG A 390 17.80 4.72 -36.34
N TYR A 391 17.48 5.02 -37.61
CA TYR A 391 16.19 4.66 -38.19
C TYR A 391 16.01 3.14 -38.33
N ALA A 392 17.08 2.39 -38.61
CA ALA A 392 17.05 0.93 -38.57
C ALA A 392 16.73 0.39 -37.17
N LYS A 393 17.32 0.98 -36.11
CA LYS A 393 17.01 0.61 -34.72
C LYS A 393 15.56 0.91 -34.36
N LEU A 394 14.99 2.03 -34.82
CA LEU A 394 13.57 2.38 -34.62
C LEU A 394 12.60 1.39 -35.30
N LEU A 395 13.02 0.74 -36.39
CA LEU A 395 12.25 -0.35 -37.03
C LEU A 395 12.44 -1.72 -36.38
N SER A 396 13.41 -1.89 -35.48
CA SER A 396 13.64 -3.18 -34.86
C SER A 396 12.55 -3.51 -33.85
N GLN A 397 12.13 -4.78 -33.75
CA GLN A 397 11.17 -5.21 -32.71
C GLN A 397 11.67 -4.94 -31.28
N SER A 398 13.00 -4.86 -31.08
CA SER A 398 13.60 -4.54 -29.78
C SER A 398 13.20 -3.15 -29.25
N ILE A 399 12.80 -2.23 -30.14
CA ILE A 399 12.42 -0.86 -29.77
C ILE A 399 11.30 -0.84 -28.74
N PHE A 400 10.35 -1.78 -28.84
CA PHE A 400 9.22 -1.80 -27.92
C PHE A 400 9.62 -2.16 -26.50
N ASN A 401 10.60 -3.06 -26.34
CA ASN A 401 11.18 -3.37 -25.04
C ASN A 401 12.00 -2.20 -24.51
N ILE A 402 12.79 -1.56 -25.38
CA ILE A 402 13.63 -0.40 -25.00
C ILE A 402 12.78 0.74 -24.44
N VAL A 403 11.70 1.10 -25.14
CA VAL A 403 10.79 2.14 -24.69
C VAL A 403 10.00 1.68 -23.46
N GLY A 404 9.39 0.49 -23.49
CA GLY A 404 8.57 -0.02 -22.37
C GLY A 404 9.34 -0.19 -21.05
N ASN A 405 10.67 -0.33 -21.12
CA ASN A 405 11.52 -0.51 -19.94
C ASN A 405 11.43 0.63 -18.91
N HIS A 406 10.99 1.84 -19.28
CA HIS A 406 10.84 2.93 -18.31
C HIS A 406 9.88 2.58 -17.16
N GLN A 407 8.81 1.83 -17.44
CA GLN A 407 7.85 1.40 -16.42
C GLN A 407 8.51 0.48 -15.39
N ASN A 408 9.32 -0.49 -15.85
CA ASN A 408 10.05 -1.42 -14.98
C ASN A 408 11.00 -0.66 -14.03
N ILE A 409 11.64 0.41 -14.51
CA ILE A 409 12.56 1.22 -13.71
C ILE A 409 11.80 1.99 -12.64
N ILE A 410 10.67 2.63 -12.99
CA ILE A 410 9.83 3.37 -12.04
C ILE A 410 9.30 2.41 -10.96
N GLN A 411 8.82 1.23 -11.35
CA GLN A 411 8.34 0.21 -10.42
C GLN A 411 9.45 -0.31 -9.49
N PHE A 412 10.64 -0.59 -10.05
CA PHE A 412 11.81 -1.02 -9.26
C PHE A 412 12.14 -0.01 -8.15
N TYR A 413 12.18 1.28 -8.47
CA TYR A 413 12.45 2.30 -7.45
C TYR A 413 11.26 2.53 -6.51
N GLY A 414 10.03 2.28 -6.95
CA GLY A 414 8.83 2.29 -6.11
C GLY A 414 8.93 1.33 -4.92
N GLU A 415 9.49 0.13 -5.13
CA GLU A 415 9.73 -0.85 -4.06
C GLU A 415 10.62 -0.27 -2.96
N HIS A 416 11.74 0.33 -3.37
CA HIS A 416 12.69 0.95 -2.45
C HIS A 416 12.11 2.16 -1.74
N ILE A 417 11.33 2.98 -2.45
CA ILE A 417 10.60 4.10 -1.88
C ILE A 417 9.64 3.60 -0.78
N SER A 418 8.81 2.60 -1.06
CA SER A 418 7.85 2.06 -0.09
C SER A 418 8.50 1.48 1.17
N LYS A 419 9.75 1.01 1.06
CA LYS A 419 10.46 0.34 2.15
C LYS A 419 11.31 1.29 2.99
N TYR A 420 11.95 2.28 2.36
CA TYR A 420 12.97 3.10 3.01
C TYR A 420 12.66 4.60 3.02
N LYS A 421 11.75 5.07 2.16
CA LYS A 421 11.46 6.49 1.91
C LYS A 421 9.97 6.74 1.64
N THR A 422 9.13 6.30 2.57
CA THR A 422 7.67 6.36 2.44
C THR A 422 7.14 7.77 2.22
N GLU A 423 7.87 8.80 2.66
CA GLU A 423 7.55 10.21 2.39
C GLU A 423 7.51 10.56 0.89
N LEU A 424 8.23 9.84 0.03
CA LEU A 424 8.23 10.06 -1.41
C LEU A 424 7.04 9.39 -2.12
N LEU A 425 6.27 8.54 -1.43
CA LEU A 425 5.11 7.87 -2.03
C LEU A 425 4.00 8.85 -2.42
N GLU A 426 3.91 10.03 -1.79
CA GLU A 426 2.97 11.09 -2.16
C GLU A 426 3.30 11.72 -3.53
N GLU A 427 4.59 11.75 -3.90
CA GLU A 427 5.02 12.26 -5.21
C GLU A 427 5.07 11.15 -6.28
N TYR A 428 4.96 9.89 -5.87
CA TYR A 428 5.00 8.73 -6.75
C TYR A 428 3.73 8.65 -7.63
N PRO A 429 3.86 8.36 -8.94
CA PRO A 429 2.70 8.28 -9.84
C PRO A 429 1.76 7.11 -9.52
N TYR A 430 0.48 7.25 -9.82
CA TYR A 430 -0.47 6.13 -9.87
C TYR A 430 -0.18 5.19 -11.04
N GLU A 431 -0.68 3.96 -10.97
CA GLU A 431 -0.56 2.88 -11.99
C GLU A 431 0.85 2.28 -12.13
N PHE A 432 1.71 2.47 -11.12
CA PHE A 432 3.05 1.86 -11.05
C PHE A 432 3.23 0.90 -9.87
N GLY A 433 2.13 0.47 -9.25
CA GLY A 433 2.12 -0.58 -8.22
C GLY A 433 2.27 -0.08 -6.78
N TYR A 434 2.43 1.23 -6.58
CA TYR A 434 2.50 1.87 -5.27
C TYR A 434 1.52 3.03 -5.20
N ASP A 435 0.25 2.72 -5.47
CA ASP A 435 -0.81 3.71 -5.68
C ASP A 435 -1.33 4.27 -4.36
N ASP A 436 -1.22 3.49 -3.29
CA ASP A 436 -1.72 3.84 -1.97
C ASP A 436 -1.03 5.10 -1.43
N VAL A 437 -1.83 5.94 -0.81
CA VAL A 437 -1.37 7.06 0.01
C VAL A 437 -1.07 6.60 1.43
N ILE A 438 -0.06 7.19 2.05
CA ILE A 438 0.21 6.99 3.48
C ILE A 438 -0.34 8.20 4.21
N PRO A 439 -1.40 8.06 5.01
CA PRO A 439 -1.98 9.20 5.69
C PRO A 439 -1.06 9.77 6.78
N GLY A 440 -0.96 11.09 6.83
CA GLY A 440 -0.43 11.80 7.98
C GLY A 440 -1.38 11.71 9.17
N LEU A 441 -0.85 11.86 10.38
CA LEU A 441 -1.64 11.78 11.61
C LEU A 441 -1.80 13.14 12.27
N MET A 442 -2.95 13.34 12.90
CA MET A 442 -3.23 14.47 13.78
C MET A 442 -3.93 14.03 15.06
N THR A 443 -3.71 14.78 16.13
CA THR A 443 -4.44 14.62 17.39
C THR A 443 -5.88 15.12 17.23
N ASP A 444 -6.78 14.65 18.09
CA ASP A 444 -8.17 15.13 18.14
C ASP A 444 -8.30 16.66 18.30
N LYS A 445 -7.47 17.28 19.15
CA LYS A 445 -7.39 18.75 19.30
C LYS A 445 -7.10 19.45 17.96
N ASN A 446 -6.07 18.99 17.24
CA ASN A 446 -5.69 19.53 15.94
C ASN A 446 -6.77 19.28 14.88
N TYR A 447 -7.45 18.13 14.91
CA TYR A 447 -8.57 17.85 14.01
C TYR A 447 -9.69 18.88 14.19
N TRP A 448 -10.17 19.08 15.43
CA TRP A 448 -11.26 20.02 15.69
C TRP A 448 -10.86 21.47 15.42
N LYS A 449 -9.60 21.84 15.69
CA LYS A 449 -9.06 23.16 15.32
C LYS A 449 -9.10 23.37 13.80
N SER A 450 -8.61 22.42 13.02
CA SER A 450 -8.63 22.47 11.55
C SER A 450 -10.07 22.46 11.01
N HIS A 451 -10.94 21.63 11.58
CA HIS A 451 -12.36 21.55 11.22
C HIS A 451 -13.07 22.89 11.42
N LYS A 452 -12.92 23.51 12.60
CA LYS A 452 -13.47 24.84 12.88
C LYS A 452 -12.93 25.88 11.91
N SER A 453 -11.63 25.87 11.61
CA SER A 453 -10.99 26.80 10.67
C SER A 453 -11.52 26.64 9.24
N ILE A 454 -11.63 25.42 8.73
CA ILE A 454 -12.09 25.14 7.37
C ILE A 454 -13.56 25.52 7.19
N HIS A 455 -14.38 25.33 8.23
CA HIS A 455 -15.81 25.65 8.22
C HIS A 455 -16.15 27.06 8.72
N ASN A 456 -15.15 27.93 8.95
CA ASN A 456 -15.33 29.30 9.47
C ASN A 456 -16.19 29.36 10.75
N ILE A 457 -16.03 28.39 11.65
CA ILE A 457 -16.67 28.38 12.95
C ILE A 457 -15.80 29.22 13.90
N ASN A 458 -16.36 30.26 14.53
CA ASN A 458 -15.62 31.13 15.44
C ASN A 458 -14.94 30.31 16.56
N LEU A 459 -13.64 30.50 16.71
CA LEU A 459 -12.88 30.01 17.86
C LEU A 459 -13.16 30.95 19.02
N ASP A 460 -13.91 30.50 20.03
CA ASP A 460 -14.03 31.26 21.27
C ASP A 460 -12.64 31.39 21.92
N LYS A 461 -12.30 32.61 22.33
CA LYS A 461 -10.98 33.00 22.86
C LYS A 461 -10.54 32.23 24.12
N SER A 462 -11.38 31.38 24.69
CA SER A 462 -11.07 30.57 25.87
C SER A 462 -10.37 29.25 25.55
N GLU A 463 -10.31 28.80 24.30
CA GLU A 463 -9.67 27.52 23.92
C GLU A 463 -8.18 27.66 23.53
N GLU A 464 -7.62 28.88 23.51
CA GLU A 464 -6.21 29.11 23.16
C GLU A 464 -5.23 28.99 24.35
N GLU A 465 -5.72 28.80 25.59
CA GLU A 465 -4.89 28.80 26.81
C GLU A 465 -4.73 27.44 27.54
N GLU A 466 -5.23 26.33 26.97
CA GLU A 466 -4.90 24.94 27.38
C GLU A 466 -4.38 24.16 26.17
#